data_AF-A0A958RT61-F1
#
_entry.id   AF-A0A958RT61-F1
#
_cell.length_a   1.000
_cell.length_b   1.000
_cell.length_c   1.000
_cell.angle_alpha   90.00
_cell.angle_beta   90.00
_cell.angle_gamma   90.00
#
_symmetry.space_group_name_H-M   'P 1'
#
loop_
_entity.id
_entity.type
_entity.pdbx_description
1 polymer ?
#
loop_
_entity_poly.entity_id
_entity_poly.type
_entity_poly.pdbx_seq_one_letter_code
_entity_poly.pdbx_strand_id
1 'polypeptide(L)'
;MSQTEFNENFSSTKFDHLTREDLIQKNSVLESELFLAFKEIYRLKNQNLTDDQLKLVMSEQLGELQSTIYGASSERYKKPSKNKEPKLPPMPRPKLPSERYPNVPVREELLPFNEVPTCDACGSALVDSGMTEDSEQLNVIPKRFEIVRWVRPKFRCSCHSCIKLPPVPPRIIPGSSYSDKMILDVVASKYCDLIPVQRYVAMAARSGLKGLPPQSLIELTHQFAQFVKPVYEIIKQELKTSRVLHADETPHKMLEGSDTKSWYL
;
A
#
# COMPACT_ATOMS: atom_id res chain seq x y z
N MET A 1 51.42 10.28 -10.79
CA MET A 1 51.21 11.02 -9.54
C MET A 1 51.88 12.37 -9.73
N SER A 2 51.20 13.40 -10.25
CA SER A 2 49.99 14.11 -9.78
C SER A 2 50.42 15.43 -9.14
N GLN A 3 50.26 16.50 -9.91
CA GLN A 3 49.88 17.84 -9.47
C GLN A 3 49.67 18.66 -10.75
N THR A 4 48.47 18.61 -11.31
CA THR A 4 48.00 19.60 -12.27
C THR A 4 47.35 20.72 -11.48
N GLU A 5 48.07 21.83 -11.40
CA GLU A 5 47.63 23.10 -10.83
C GLU A 5 46.40 23.61 -11.59
N PHE A 6 45.39 24.02 -10.82
CA PHE A 6 44.24 24.76 -11.34
C PHE A 6 44.73 26.13 -11.80
N ASN A 7 44.79 26.34 -13.12
CA ASN A 7 45.12 27.62 -13.70
C ASN A 7 43.86 28.50 -13.70
N GLU A 8 43.79 29.44 -12.76
CA GLU A 8 42.82 30.54 -12.76
C GLU A 8 43.09 31.44 -13.98
N ASN A 9 42.39 31.17 -15.08
CA ASN A 9 42.36 32.06 -16.24
C ASN A 9 40.94 32.14 -16.80
N PHE A 10 40.04 32.81 -16.06
CA PHE A 10 38.86 33.40 -16.68
C PHE A 10 39.27 34.73 -17.35
N SER A 11 39.73 34.58 -18.59
CA SER A 11 40.06 35.63 -19.55
C SER A 11 38.94 36.68 -19.65
N SER A 12 39.26 37.92 -19.26
CA SER A 12 38.53 39.15 -19.59
C SER A 12 38.67 39.47 -21.09
N THR A 13 37.75 39.04 -21.96
CA THR A 13 37.86 39.37 -23.40
C THR A 13 36.55 39.29 -24.22
N LYS A 14 35.35 39.51 -23.65
CA LYS A 14 34.12 39.51 -24.48
C LYS A 14 33.39 40.85 -24.59
N PHE A 15 33.62 41.79 -23.67
CA PHE A 15 32.89 43.06 -23.64
C PHE A 15 33.78 44.31 -23.65
N ASP A 16 35.10 44.17 -23.48
CA ASP A 16 36.04 45.30 -23.36
C ASP A 16 36.23 46.09 -24.69
N HIS A 17 35.81 45.51 -25.83
CA HIS A 17 35.91 46.13 -27.16
C HIS A 17 34.62 46.82 -27.62
N LEU A 18 33.54 46.75 -26.84
CA LEU A 18 32.24 47.32 -27.24
C LEU A 18 32.09 48.72 -26.65
N THR A 19 31.71 49.67 -27.49
CA THR A 19 31.36 51.01 -27.00
C THR A 19 30.05 50.96 -26.23
N ARG A 20 29.78 51.98 -25.42
CA ARG A 20 28.51 52.11 -24.68
C ARG A 20 27.30 52.02 -25.63
N GLU A 21 27.42 52.60 -26.82
CA GLU A 21 26.37 52.58 -27.84
C GLU A 21 26.13 51.16 -28.37
N ASP A 22 27.19 50.41 -28.65
CA ASP A 22 27.09 49.00 -29.09
C ASP A 22 26.43 48.11 -28.02
N LEU A 23 26.71 48.36 -26.74
CA LEU A 23 26.10 47.63 -25.63
C LEU A 23 24.61 47.93 -25.49
N ILE A 24 24.22 49.20 -25.64
CA ILE A 24 22.81 49.61 -25.62
C ILE A 24 22.06 48.96 -26.79
N GLN A 25 22.65 48.99 -27.98
CA GLN A 25 22.07 48.37 -29.17
C GLN A 25 21.89 46.86 -28.96
N LYS A 26 22.91 46.16 -28.48
CA LYS A 26 22.82 44.72 -28.21
C LYS A 26 21.77 44.39 -27.14
N ASN A 27 21.68 45.17 -26.07
CA ASN A 27 20.65 44.98 -25.05
C ASN A 27 19.25 45.15 -25.64
N SER A 28 19.02 46.15 -26.50
CA SER A 28 17.71 46.35 -27.13
C SER A 28 17.30 45.17 -28.04
N VAL A 29 18.26 44.58 -28.75
CA VAL A 29 18.03 43.38 -29.57
C VAL A 29 17.68 42.19 -28.66
N LEU A 30 18.46 41.96 -27.61
CA LEU A 30 18.21 40.86 -26.67
C LEU A 30 16.85 41.00 -25.96
N GLU A 31 16.44 42.21 -25.58
CA GLU A 31 15.12 42.48 -25.01
C GLU A 31 13.99 42.11 -25.99
N SER A 32 14.16 42.41 -27.29
CA SER A 32 13.19 42.05 -28.31
C SER A 32 13.11 40.54 -28.56
N GLU A 33 14.25 39.84 -28.57
CA GLU A 33 14.30 38.39 -28.72
C GLU A 33 13.68 37.68 -27.51
N LEU A 34 13.98 38.16 -26.30
CA LEU A 34 13.39 37.66 -25.07
C LEU A 34 11.87 37.82 -25.08
N PHE A 35 11.36 38.97 -25.52
CA PHE A 35 9.93 39.20 -25.61
C PHE A 35 9.23 38.21 -26.55
N LEU A 36 9.84 37.92 -27.71
CA LEU A 36 9.32 36.92 -28.66
C LEU A 36 9.32 35.50 -28.06
N ALA A 37 10.39 35.11 -27.39
CA ALA A 37 10.47 33.82 -26.71
C ALA A 37 9.42 33.69 -25.60
N PHE A 38 9.21 34.77 -24.82
CA PHE A 38 8.22 34.82 -23.76
C PHE A 38 6.80 34.65 -24.31
N LYS A 39 6.48 35.35 -25.39
CA LYS A 39 5.20 35.23 -26.10
C LYS A 39 4.94 33.80 -26.56
N GLU A 40 5.96 33.12 -27.09
CA GLU A 40 5.85 31.73 -27.52
C GLU A 40 5.64 30.76 -26.35
N ILE A 41 6.34 30.94 -25.23
CA ILE A 41 6.16 30.12 -24.02
C ILE A 41 4.71 30.22 -23.51
N TYR A 42 4.14 31.41 -23.44
CA TYR A 42 2.78 31.62 -22.96
C TYR A 42 1.72 31.10 -23.94
N ARG A 43 2.00 31.20 -25.25
CA ARG A 43 1.20 30.54 -26.29
C ARG A 43 1.18 29.02 -26.08
N LEU A 44 2.33 28.39 -25.87
CA LEU A 44 2.45 26.95 -25.59
C LEU A 44 1.77 26.53 -24.29
N LYS A 45 1.68 27.44 -23.30
CA LYS A 45 0.95 27.23 -22.04
C LYS A 45 -0.56 27.44 -22.14
N ASN A 46 -1.11 27.68 -23.34
CA ASN A 46 -2.53 27.99 -23.57
C ASN A 46 -3.04 29.20 -22.75
N GLN A 47 -2.19 30.19 -22.50
CA GLN A 47 -2.57 31.42 -21.82
C GLN A 47 -2.54 32.58 -22.82
N ASN A 48 -3.73 33.04 -23.23
CA ASN A 48 -3.89 34.13 -24.19
C ASN A 48 -3.86 35.48 -23.47
N LEU A 49 -2.67 35.94 -23.10
CA LEU A 49 -2.45 37.28 -22.55
C LEU A 49 -2.24 38.30 -23.67
N THR A 50 -2.63 39.55 -23.40
CA THR A 50 -2.31 40.68 -24.28
C THR A 50 -0.82 41.03 -24.20
N ASP A 51 -0.29 41.67 -25.24
CA ASP A 51 1.14 42.02 -25.31
C ASP A 51 1.59 42.92 -24.13
N ASP A 52 0.71 43.78 -23.62
CA ASP A 52 1.00 44.64 -22.46
C ASP A 52 1.04 43.84 -21.15
N GLN A 53 0.17 42.84 -21.00
CA GLN A 53 0.21 41.93 -19.85
C GLN A 53 1.46 41.06 -19.88
N LEU A 54 1.90 40.61 -21.05
CA LEU A 54 3.15 39.86 -21.23
C LEU A 54 4.37 40.69 -20.83
N LYS A 55 4.43 41.97 -21.20
CA LYS A 55 5.51 42.87 -20.79
C LYS A 55 5.59 43.04 -19.28
N LEU A 56 4.44 43.13 -18.61
CA LEU A 56 4.38 43.28 -17.14
C LEU A 56 4.88 42.02 -16.42
N VAL A 57 4.50 40.84 -16.89
CA VAL A 57 4.96 39.57 -16.31
C VAL A 57 6.45 39.36 -16.57
N MET A 58 6.93 39.74 -17.76
CA MET A 58 8.35 39.69 -18.10
C MET A 58 9.18 40.62 -17.20
N SER A 59 8.72 41.84 -16.93
CA SER A 59 9.43 42.77 -16.06
C SER A 59 9.45 42.33 -14.59
N GLU A 60 8.38 41.71 -14.10
CA GLU A 60 8.33 41.11 -12.76
C GLU A 60 9.38 39.99 -12.61
N GLN A 61 9.43 39.05 -13.56
CA GLN A 61 10.41 37.95 -13.53
C GLN A 61 11.86 38.43 -13.68
N LEU A 62 12.10 39.45 -14.50
CA LEU A 62 13.41 40.08 -14.59
C LEU A 62 13.80 40.77 -13.28
N GLY A 63 12.85 41.42 -12.59
CA GLY A 63 13.07 42.00 -11.27
C GLY A 63 13.43 40.96 -10.22
N GLU A 64 12.75 39.82 -10.22
CA GLU A 64 13.09 38.69 -9.35
C GLU A 64 14.50 38.17 -9.63
N LEU A 65 14.86 37.91 -10.89
CA LEU A 65 16.20 37.46 -11.28
C LEU A 65 17.29 38.50 -10.96
N GLN A 66 17.02 39.79 -11.14
CA GLN A 66 17.94 40.84 -10.72
C GLN A 66 18.13 40.86 -9.21
N SER A 67 17.05 40.62 -8.44
CA SER A 67 17.14 40.52 -6.98
C SER A 67 17.91 39.28 -6.51
N THR A 68 17.87 38.17 -7.25
CA THR A 68 18.64 36.97 -6.90
C THR A 68 20.12 37.08 -7.28
N ILE A 69 20.45 37.76 -8.38
CA ILE A 69 21.82 37.92 -8.88
C ILE A 69 22.54 39.11 -8.22
N TYR A 70 21.84 40.24 -8.06
CA TYR A 70 22.39 41.52 -7.60
C TYR A 70 21.76 42.05 -6.32
N GLY A 71 20.79 41.32 -5.73
CA GLY A 71 20.30 41.66 -4.39
C GLY A 71 21.47 41.71 -3.42
N ALA A 72 21.39 42.61 -2.44
CA ALA A 72 22.47 42.85 -1.50
C ALA A 72 22.92 41.53 -0.85
N SER A 73 24.01 40.96 -1.37
CA SER A 73 24.84 40.01 -0.64
C SER A 73 25.35 40.80 0.56
N SER A 74 24.62 40.70 1.67
CA SER A 74 25.01 41.35 2.90
C SER A 74 26.21 40.58 3.44
N GLU A 75 27.39 40.87 2.89
CA GLU A 75 28.70 40.57 3.47
C GLU A 75 28.91 41.46 4.71
N ARG A 76 28.01 41.34 5.68
CA ARG A 76 28.41 41.41 7.08
C ARG A 76 28.46 39.98 7.52
N TYR A 77 29.66 39.43 7.68
CA TYR A 77 29.84 38.22 8.47
C TYR A 77 29.47 38.53 9.93
N LYS A 78 28.16 38.55 10.21
CA LYS A 78 27.67 38.10 11.50
C LYS A 78 27.88 36.59 11.44
N LYS A 79 28.82 36.08 12.24
CA LYS A 79 28.86 34.65 12.56
C LYS A 79 27.41 34.28 12.85
N PRO A 80 26.75 33.43 12.05
CA PRO A 80 25.37 33.11 12.32
C PRO A 80 25.39 32.58 13.76
N SER A 81 24.62 33.21 14.66
CA SER A 81 24.19 32.45 15.83
C SER A 81 23.70 31.17 15.22
N LYS A 82 24.29 30.03 15.58
CA LYS A 82 23.70 28.74 15.23
C LYS A 82 22.28 28.86 15.76
N ASN A 83 21.34 29.27 14.91
CA ASN A 83 19.97 28.88 15.05
C ASN A 83 20.14 27.38 15.05
N LYS A 84 20.08 26.80 16.25
CA LYS A 84 19.90 25.37 16.38
C LYS A 84 18.72 25.14 15.46
N GLU A 85 18.97 24.55 14.30
CA GLU A 85 17.90 23.89 13.56
C GLU A 85 17.13 23.15 14.65
N PRO A 86 15.81 23.38 14.79
CA PRO A 86 15.05 22.68 15.81
C PRO A 86 15.43 21.22 15.64
N LYS A 87 16.09 20.65 16.66
CA LYS A 87 16.60 19.29 16.57
C LYS A 87 15.41 18.48 16.09
N LEU A 88 15.52 17.92 14.89
CA LEU A 88 14.49 17.03 14.38
C LEU A 88 14.18 16.08 15.52
N PRO A 89 12.90 15.91 15.89
CA PRO A 89 12.55 15.03 16.98
C PRO A 89 13.25 13.70 16.74
N PRO A 90 13.83 13.10 17.80
CA PRO A 90 14.55 11.85 17.65
C PRO A 90 13.67 10.88 16.87
N MET A 91 14.23 10.29 15.80
CA MET A 91 13.47 9.35 14.98
C MET A 91 12.92 8.27 15.91
N PRO A 92 11.61 7.97 15.85
CA PRO A 92 11.00 7.00 16.73
C PRO A 92 11.72 5.67 16.55
N ARG A 93 12.06 5.02 17.68
CA ARG A 93 12.68 3.69 17.67
C ARG A 93 11.82 2.76 16.80
N PRO A 94 12.40 1.97 15.88
CA PRO A 94 11.64 0.99 15.12
C PRO A 94 11.00 -0.01 16.11
N LYS A 95 9.67 -0.07 16.06
CA LYS A 95 8.88 -0.98 16.90
C LYS A 95 9.12 -2.42 16.52
N LEU A 96 9.17 -3.29 17.53
CA LEU A 96 9.15 -4.74 17.37
C LEU A 96 7.81 -5.20 16.74
N PRO A 97 7.76 -6.36 16.07
CA PRO A 97 6.53 -6.96 15.57
C PRO A 97 5.41 -7.05 16.62
N SER A 98 5.71 -7.47 17.84
CA SER A 98 4.75 -7.58 18.96
C SER A 98 4.15 -6.22 19.34
N GLU A 99 4.98 -5.17 19.39
CA GLU A 99 4.55 -3.80 19.66
C GLU A 99 3.70 -3.20 18.52
N ARG A 100 3.96 -3.63 17.28
CA ARG A 100 3.19 -3.21 16.10
C ARG A 100 1.86 -3.95 16.00
N TYR A 101 1.82 -5.22 16.41
CA TYR A 101 0.67 -6.11 16.29
C TYR A 101 0.34 -6.77 17.65
N PRO A 102 -0.18 -6.00 18.62
CA PRO A 102 -0.34 -6.47 20.01
C PRO A 102 -1.34 -7.62 20.18
N ASN A 103 -2.22 -7.85 19.20
CA ASN A 103 -3.23 -8.90 19.23
C ASN A 103 -2.74 -10.22 18.60
N VAL A 104 -1.53 -10.27 18.05
CA VAL A 104 -0.96 -11.49 17.46
C VAL A 104 -0.26 -12.30 18.55
N PRO A 105 -0.57 -13.60 18.71
CA PRO A 105 0.07 -14.42 19.72
C PRO A 105 1.57 -14.56 19.43
N VAL A 106 2.40 -14.32 20.45
CA VAL A 106 3.85 -14.51 20.38
C VAL A 106 4.16 -15.95 20.80
N ARG A 107 4.93 -16.65 19.95
CA ARG A 107 5.45 -17.99 20.23
C ARG A 107 6.95 -17.89 20.41
N GLU A 108 7.42 -18.25 21.60
CA GLU A 108 8.84 -18.34 21.89
C GLU A 108 9.37 -19.72 21.46
N GLU A 109 10.42 -19.72 20.65
CA GLU A 109 11.20 -20.91 20.30
C GLU A 109 12.63 -20.70 20.78
N LEU A 110 13.05 -21.46 21.79
CA LEU A 110 14.44 -21.49 22.21
C LEU A 110 15.27 -22.19 21.12
N LEU A 111 16.29 -21.51 20.60
CA LEU A 111 17.24 -22.14 19.69
C LEU A 111 18.15 -23.06 20.50
N PRO A 112 18.11 -24.39 20.28
CA PRO A 112 18.99 -25.29 20.99
C PRO A 112 20.41 -25.12 20.47
N PHE A 113 21.37 -25.14 21.38
CA PHE A 113 22.78 -25.28 21.04
C PHE A 113 23.11 -26.77 21.11
N ASN A 114 23.36 -27.42 19.97
CA ASN A 114 23.50 -28.88 19.90
C ASN A 114 24.72 -29.42 20.66
N GLU A 115 25.80 -28.63 20.74
CA GLU A 115 27.03 -28.98 21.46
C GLU A 115 27.55 -27.77 22.23
N VAL A 116 27.86 -27.93 23.51
CA VAL A 116 28.33 -26.83 24.35
C VAL A 116 29.64 -26.26 23.75
N PRO A 117 29.67 -24.97 23.37
CA PRO A 117 30.85 -24.41 22.75
C PRO A 117 32.04 -24.41 23.73
N THR A 118 33.25 -24.45 23.21
CA THR A 118 34.48 -24.28 23.99
C THR A 118 34.97 -22.84 23.91
N CYS A 119 35.56 -22.34 24.99
CA CYS A 119 36.16 -21.02 24.99
C CYS A 119 37.44 -21.01 24.14
N ASP A 120 37.52 -20.09 23.16
CA ASP A 120 38.68 -19.97 22.26
C ASP A 120 39.99 -19.59 22.99
N ALA A 121 39.91 -19.02 24.20
CA ALA A 121 41.08 -18.58 24.95
C ALA A 121 41.65 -19.66 25.90
N CYS A 122 40.80 -20.48 26.52
CA CYS A 122 41.22 -21.46 27.53
C CYS A 122 40.80 -22.92 27.25
N GLY A 123 40.02 -23.16 26.19
CA GLY A 123 39.59 -24.49 25.76
C GLY A 123 38.56 -25.18 26.65
N SER A 124 38.11 -24.56 27.76
CA SER A 124 37.08 -25.12 28.62
C SER A 124 35.68 -24.99 27.99
N ALA A 125 34.78 -25.93 28.31
CA ALA A 125 33.37 -25.82 27.93
C ALA A 125 32.73 -24.56 28.54
N LEU A 126 31.96 -23.83 27.73
CA LEU A 126 31.17 -22.67 28.18
C LEU A 126 29.99 -23.14 29.04
N VAL A 127 29.57 -22.28 29.97
CA VAL A 127 28.41 -22.53 30.84
C VAL A 127 27.32 -21.54 30.46
N ASP A 128 26.07 -21.96 30.56
CA ASP A 128 24.92 -21.10 30.31
C ASP A 128 24.96 -19.87 31.25
N SER A 129 24.88 -18.68 30.65
CA SER A 129 24.90 -17.42 31.37
C SER A 129 23.53 -17.02 31.92
N GLY A 130 22.44 -17.66 31.44
CA GLY A 130 21.07 -17.29 31.72
C GLY A 130 20.63 -15.96 31.07
N MET A 131 21.49 -15.34 30.26
CA MET A 131 21.15 -14.17 29.45
C MET A 131 20.72 -14.62 28.05
N THR A 132 19.66 -14.00 27.51
CA THR A 132 19.16 -14.25 26.16
C THR A 132 19.25 -12.98 25.32
N GLU A 133 19.53 -13.17 24.03
CA GLU A 133 19.32 -12.14 23.02
C GLU A 133 18.02 -12.47 22.28
N ASP A 134 17.00 -11.62 22.45
CA ASP A 134 15.68 -11.86 21.90
C ASP A 134 15.53 -11.19 20.52
N SER A 135 15.01 -11.94 19.54
CA SER A 135 14.70 -11.43 18.21
C SER A 135 13.30 -11.87 17.80
N GLU A 136 12.50 -10.91 17.34
CA GLU A 136 11.12 -11.16 16.93
C GLU A 136 10.99 -11.20 15.40
N GLN A 137 10.26 -12.21 14.91
CA GLN A 137 9.91 -12.32 13.50
C GLN A 137 8.41 -12.55 13.36
N LEU A 138 7.78 -11.83 12.43
CA LEU A 138 6.38 -12.08 12.09
C LEU A 138 6.31 -13.33 11.22
N ASN A 139 5.70 -14.39 11.77
CA ASN A 139 5.56 -15.67 11.08
C ASN A 139 4.15 -15.84 10.46
N VAL A 140 4.05 -16.69 9.44
CA VAL A 140 2.79 -17.07 8.79
C VAL A 140 2.61 -18.58 8.89
N ILE A 141 1.46 -19.02 9.41
CA ILE A 141 1.06 -20.43 9.41
C ILE A 141 0.14 -20.67 8.20
N PRO A 142 0.54 -21.52 7.23
CA PRO A 142 -0.31 -21.84 6.09
C PRO A 142 -1.60 -22.54 6.51
N LYS A 143 -2.65 -22.31 5.72
CA LYS A 143 -3.95 -22.95 5.91
C LYS A 143 -3.87 -24.47 5.68
N ARG A 144 -4.53 -25.26 6.55
CA ARG A 144 -4.67 -26.71 6.43
C ARG A 144 -6.09 -27.11 6.03
N PHE A 145 -6.21 -28.04 5.10
CA PHE A 145 -7.48 -28.66 4.71
C PHE A 145 -7.57 -30.07 5.30
N GLU A 146 -8.74 -30.45 5.80
CA GLU A 146 -8.98 -31.76 6.40
C GLU A 146 -10.36 -32.33 6.04
N ILE A 147 -10.49 -33.65 6.11
CA ILE A 147 -11.75 -34.36 5.92
C ILE A 147 -12.32 -34.73 7.27
N VAL A 148 -13.49 -34.18 7.61
CA VAL A 148 -14.21 -34.53 8.84
C VAL A 148 -15.21 -35.64 8.53
N ARG A 149 -15.01 -36.82 9.11
CA ARG A 149 -15.93 -37.96 8.99
C ARG A 149 -16.87 -38.00 10.20
N TRP A 150 -18.15 -37.81 9.95
CA TRP A 150 -19.20 -37.95 10.97
C TRP A 150 -19.68 -39.40 11.04
N VAL A 151 -19.41 -40.09 12.15
CA VAL A 151 -19.91 -41.44 12.41
C VAL A 151 -21.11 -41.34 13.34
N ARG A 152 -22.30 -41.68 12.83
CA ARG A 152 -23.55 -41.66 13.61
C ARG A 152 -23.88 -43.07 14.09
N PRO A 153 -23.83 -43.35 15.41
CA PRO A 153 -24.21 -44.65 15.92
C PRO A 153 -25.71 -44.88 15.69
N LYS A 154 -26.06 -46.12 15.32
CA LYS A 154 -27.44 -46.58 15.19
C LYS A 154 -27.79 -47.35 16.45
N PHE A 155 -28.80 -46.88 17.18
CA PHE A 155 -29.32 -47.56 18.36
C PHE A 155 -30.55 -48.36 17.97
N ARG A 156 -30.69 -49.58 18.49
CA ARG A 156 -31.86 -50.44 18.26
C ARG A 156 -32.48 -50.87 19.58
N CYS A 157 -33.79 -51.03 19.60
CA CYS A 157 -34.47 -51.76 20.68
C CYS A 157 -34.05 -53.24 20.67
N SER A 158 -34.03 -53.89 21.84
CA SER A 158 -33.93 -55.36 21.95
C SER A 158 -35.11 -56.07 21.26
N CYS A 159 -36.28 -55.44 21.28
CA CYS A 159 -37.51 -55.87 20.63
C CYS A 159 -37.51 -55.73 19.09
N HIS A 160 -36.41 -55.25 18.48
CA HIS A 160 -36.25 -55.07 17.04
C HIS A 160 -37.26 -54.14 16.33
N SER A 161 -38.13 -53.43 17.07
CA SER A 161 -39.19 -52.60 16.47
C SER A 161 -38.75 -51.22 16.00
N CYS A 162 -37.62 -50.69 16.47
CA CYS A 162 -37.15 -49.36 16.07
C CYS A 162 -35.62 -49.24 16.02
N ILE A 163 -35.16 -48.36 15.11
CA ILE A 163 -33.78 -47.91 15.01
C ILE A 163 -33.77 -46.38 15.12
N LYS A 164 -32.99 -45.85 16.06
CA LYS A 164 -32.84 -44.40 16.29
C LYS A 164 -31.40 -43.97 16.05
N LEU A 165 -31.22 -42.78 15.50
CA LEU A 165 -29.92 -42.14 15.28
C LEU A 165 -29.92 -40.76 15.94
N PRO A 166 -28.77 -40.27 16.45
CA PRO A 166 -28.62 -38.88 16.86
C PRO A 166 -29.00 -37.93 15.71
N PRO A 167 -29.71 -36.82 15.94
CA PRO A 167 -30.09 -35.88 14.88
C PRO A 167 -28.86 -35.30 14.18
N VAL A 168 -29.02 -34.93 12.91
CA VAL A 168 -27.95 -34.22 12.18
C VAL A 168 -27.99 -32.76 12.62
N PRO A 169 -26.85 -32.17 13.02
CA PRO A 169 -26.79 -30.74 13.32
C PRO A 169 -27.29 -29.92 12.12
N PRO A 170 -27.95 -28.77 12.36
CA PRO A 170 -28.31 -27.87 11.27
C PRO A 170 -27.03 -27.41 10.57
N ARG A 171 -27.12 -27.27 9.25
CA ARG A 171 -26.01 -26.86 8.38
C ARG A 171 -26.49 -25.77 7.44
N ILE A 172 -25.56 -24.96 6.93
CA ILE A 172 -25.85 -23.92 5.93
C ILE A 172 -26.50 -24.57 4.70
N ILE A 173 -25.88 -25.63 4.20
CA ILE A 173 -26.37 -26.42 3.07
C ILE A 173 -26.55 -27.86 3.55
N PRO A 174 -27.79 -28.34 3.76
CA PRO A 174 -28.06 -29.73 4.13
C PRO A 174 -27.50 -30.70 3.09
N GLY A 175 -26.77 -31.72 3.54
CA GLY A 175 -26.26 -32.79 2.67
C GLY A 175 -25.07 -32.44 1.75
N SER A 176 -24.59 -31.19 1.74
CA SER A 176 -23.38 -30.83 0.97
C SER A 176 -22.14 -31.62 1.42
N SER A 177 -21.25 -31.91 0.45
CA SER A 177 -19.94 -32.52 0.68
C SER A 177 -18.94 -31.59 1.36
N TYR A 178 -19.21 -30.27 1.34
CA TYR A 178 -18.39 -29.26 1.98
C TYR A 178 -18.93 -28.93 3.38
N SER A 179 -18.01 -28.71 4.33
CA SER A 179 -18.36 -28.28 5.67
C SER A 179 -18.77 -26.80 5.70
N ASP A 180 -19.54 -26.40 6.71
CA ASP A 180 -19.94 -24.99 6.88
C ASP A 180 -18.72 -24.07 7.00
N LYS A 181 -17.63 -24.53 7.65
CA LYS A 181 -16.35 -23.81 7.73
C LYS A 181 -15.72 -23.57 6.36
N MET A 182 -15.76 -24.58 5.48
CA MET A 182 -15.25 -24.46 4.12
C MET A 182 -16.09 -23.47 3.30
N ILE A 183 -17.41 -23.53 3.44
CA ILE A 183 -18.33 -22.60 2.76
C ILE A 183 -18.05 -21.16 3.20
N LEU A 184 -17.99 -20.92 4.53
CA LEU A 184 -17.74 -19.59 5.09
C LEU A 184 -16.41 -19.01 4.62
N ASP A 185 -15.36 -19.82 4.61
CA ASP A 185 -14.04 -19.39 4.17
C ASP A 185 -14.02 -19.04 2.67
N VAL A 186 -14.64 -19.85 1.79
CA VAL A 186 -14.75 -19.53 0.36
C VAL A 186 -15.52 -18.22 0.14
N VAL A 187 -16.62 -18.02 0.87
CA VAL A 187 -17.44 -16.81 0.79
C VAL A 187 -16.67 -15.59 1.28
N ALA A 188 -16.00 -15.68 2.44
CA ALA A 188 -15.19 -14.60 2.98
C ALA A 188 -14.04 -14.24 2.03
N SER A 189 -13.32 -15.24 1.51
CA SER A 189 -12.28 -15.00 0.51
C SER A 189 -12.81 -14.33 -0.75
N LYS A 190 -14.00 -14.71 -1.23
CA LYS A 190 -14.58 -14.11 -2.45
C LYS A 190 -15.04 -12.67 -2.23
N TYR A 191 -15.78 -12.40 -1.16
CA TYR A 191 -16.49 -11.13 -1.00
C TYR A 191 -15.79 -10.14 -0.06
N CYS A 192 -15.08 -10.63 0.97
CA CYS A 192 -14.31 -9.77 1.88
C CYS A 192 -12.89 -9.53 1.35
N ASP A 193 -12.22 -10.58 0.87
CA ASP A 193 -10.83 -10.48 0.38
C ASP A 193 -10.74 -10.25 -1.15
N LEU A 194 -11.88 -10.22 -1.85
CA LEU A 194 -11.98 -10.01 -3.31
C LEU A 194 -11.13 -10.99 -4.13
N ILE A 195 -11.00 -12.24 -3.66
CA ILE A 195 -10.25 -13.29 -4.33
C ILE A 195 -11.16 -14.02 -5.32
N PRO A 196 -10.87 -14.00 -6.64
CA PRO A 196 -11.61 -14.80 -7.60
C PRO A 196 -11.56 -16.30 -7.26
N VAL A 197 -12.66 -17.03 -7.48
CA VAL A 197 -12.76 -18.44 -7.08
C VAL A 197 -11.66 -19.31 -7.69
N GLN A 198 -11.26 -19.04 -8.94
CA GLN A 198 -10.16 -19.75 -9.60
C GLN A 198 -8.82 -19.51 -8.87
N ARG A 199 -8.59 -18.29 -8.36
CA ARG A 199 -7.40 -17.95 -7.57
C ARG A 199 -7.44 -18.65 -6.22
N TYR A 200 -8.62 -18.74 -5.60
CA TYR A 200 -8.80 -19.51 -4.38
C TYR A 200 -8.45 -21.00 -4.60
N VAL A 201 -8.92 -21.61 -5.70
CA VAL A 201 -8.55 -23.00 -6.05
C VAL A 201 -7.04 -23.15 -6.22
N ALA A 202 -6.38 -22.20 -6.87
CA ALA A 202 -4.91 -22.22 -7.01
C ALA A 202 -4.19 -22.08 -5.64
N MET A 203 -4.72 -21.27 -4.73
CA MET A 203 -4.20 -21.15 -3.35
C MET A 203 -4.39 -22.45 -2.56
N ALA A 204 -5.55 -23.09 -2.69
CA ALA A 204 -5.84 -24.39 -2.08
C ALA A 204 -4.88 -25.46 -2.60
N ALA A 205 -4.59 -25.47 -3.90
CA ALA A 205 -3.62 -26.39 -4.51
C ALA A 205 -2.20 -26.24 -3.95
N ARG A 206 -1.74 -25.00 -3.73
CA ARG A 206 -0.44 -24.73 -3.07
C ARG A 206 -0.41 -25.21 -1.61
N SER A 207 -1.56 -25.25 -0.96
CA SER A 207 -1.73 -25.74 0.41
C SER A 207 -2.01 -27.25 0.48
N GLY A 208 -1.81 -27.98 -0.62
CA GLY A 208 -1.94 -29.44 -0.70
C GLY A 208 -3.30 -29.96 -1.16
N LEU A 209 -4.33 -29.11 -1.30
CA LEU A 209 -5.66 -29.51 -1.76
C LEU A 209 -5.80 -29.28 -3.28
N LYS A 210 -5.30 -30.24 -4.08
CA LYS A 210 -5.37 -30.19 -5.54
C LYS A 210 -6.73 -30.65 -6.08
N GLY A 211 -7.14 -30.10 -7.22
CA GLY A 211 -8.33 -30.57 -7.95
C GLY A 211 -9.67 -30.09 -7.40
N LEU A 212 -9.69 -29.00 -6.63
CA LEU A 212 -10.93 -28.42 -6.11
C LEU A 212 -11.77 -27.82 -7.25
N PRO A 213 -13.02 -28.24 -7.48
CA PRO A 213 -13.81 -27.81 -8.63
C PRO A 213 -14.34 -26.37 -8.43
N PRO A 214 -13.96 -25.40 -9.28
CA PRO A 214 -14.33 -23.99 -9.09
C PRO A 214 -15.84 -23.76 -9.26
N GLN A 215 -16.52 -24.44 -10.20
CA GLN A 215 -17.97 -24.32 -10.34
C GLN A 215 -18.71 -24.70 -9.07
N SER A 216 -18.29 -25.77 -8.38
CA SER A 216 -18.92 -26.16 -7.11
C SER A 216 -18.76 -25.08 -6.06
N LEU A 217 -17.59 -24.43 -5.97
CA LEU A 217 -17.37 -23.34 -5.04
C LEU A 217 -18.21 -22.10 -5.37
N ILE A 218 -18.40 -21.78 -6.66
CA ILE A 218 -19.30 -20.70 -7.08
C ILE A 218 -20.73 -21.02 -6.64
N GLU A 219 -21.20 -22.24 -6.86
CA GLU A 219 -22.52 -22.69 -6.44
C GLU A 219 -22.71 -22.58 -4.92
N LEU A 220 -21.69 -22.93 -4.13
CA LEU A 220 -21.74 -22.72 -2.66
C LEU A 220 -21.98 -21.25 -2.29
N THR A 221 -21.41 -20.30 -3.04
CA THR A 221 -21.63 -18.86 -2.77
C THR A 221 -23.07 -18.44 -3.02
N HIS A 222 -23.74 -19.00 -4.03
CA HIS A 222 -25.15 -18.74 -4.31
C HIS A 222 -26.06 -19.35 -3.22
N GLN A 223 -25.77 -20.58 -2.82
CA GLN A 223 -26.52 -21.25 -1.75
C GLN A 223 -26.33 -20.55 -0.39
N PHE A 224 -25.12 -20.06 -0.11
CA PHE A 224 -24.88 -19.23 1.07
C PHE A 224 -25.68 -17.92 1.02
N ALA A 225 -25.72 -17.25 -0.13
CA ALA A 225 -26.54 -16.04 -0.30
C ALA A 225 -28.03 -16.30 0.00
N GLN A 226 -28.56 -17.45 -0.43
CA GLN A 226 -29.93 -17.85 -0.10
C GLN A 226 -30.09 -18.14 1.40
N PHE A 227 -29.09 -18.74 2.05
CA PHE A 227 -29.11 -19.00 3.49
C PHE A 227 -29.13 -17.70 4.32
N VAL A 228 -28.38 -16.68 3.94
CA VAL A 228 -28.32 -15.39 4.67
C VAL A 228 -29.43 -14.40 4.28
N LYS A 229 -30.26 -14.74 3.28
CA LYS A 229 -31.37 -13.90 2.83
C LYS A 229 -32.27 -13.37 3.95
N PRO A 230 -32.66 -14.14 4.98
CA PRO A 230 -33.47 -13.61 6.07
C PRO A 230 -32.80 -12.46 6.83
N VAL A 231 -31.47 -12.52 7.02
CA VAL A 231 -30.71 -11.45 7.68
C VAL A 231 -30.70 -10.19 6.80
N TYR A 232 -30.48 -10.37 5.49
CA TYR A 232 -30.56 -9.26 4.54
C TYR A 232 -31.93 -8.58 4.56
N GLU A 233 -33.03 -9.33 4.61
CA GLU A 233 -34.38 -8.73 4.67
C GLU A 233 -34.61 -7.94 5.97
N ILE A 234 -34.06 -8.39 7.10
CA ILE A 234 -34.12 -7.64 8.37
C ILE A 234 -33.33 -6.33 8.26
N ILE A 235 -32.09 -6.38 7.78
CA ILE A 235 -31.26 -5.18 7.57
C ILE A 235 -31.99 -4.19 6.65
N LYS A 236 -32.59 -4.69 5.57
CA LYS A 236 -33.35 -3.88 4.63
C LYS A 236 -34.59 -3.24 5.27
N GLN A 237 -35.30 -3.96 6.13
CA GLN A 237 -36.43 -3.41 6.89
C GLN A 237 -35.97 -2.31 7.84
N GLU A 238 -34.87 -2.52 8.56
CA GLU A 238 -34.29 -1.54 9.47
C GLU A 238 -33.85 -0.27 8.72
N LEU A 239 -33.14 -0.41 7.60
CA LEU A 239 -32.73 0.73 6.77
C LEU A 239 -33.92 1.58 6.30
N LYS A 240 -35.07 0.96 5.95
CA LYS A 240 -36.28 1.70 5.56
C LYS A 240 -36.87 2.56 6.68
N THR A 241 -36.54 2.29 7.94
CA THR A 241 -36.99 3.11 9.07
C THR A 241 -36.12 4.36 9.28
N SER A 242 -34.94 4.42 8.66
CA SER A 242 -34.05 5.56 8.80
C SER A 242 -34.62 6.82 8.15
N ARG A 243 -34.51 7.96 8.84
CA ARG A 243 -34.89 9.28 8.31
C ARG A 243 -34.01 9.72 7.15
N VAL A 244 -32.74 9.31 7.15
CA VAL A 244 -31.73 9.66 6.15
C VAL A 244 -31.02 8.38 5.70
N LEU A 245 -30.94 8.18 4.39
CA LEU A 245 -30.22 7.06 3.79
C LEU A 245 -29.10 7.63 2.92
N HIS A 246 -27.86 7.22 3.23
CA HIS A 246 -26.72 7.47 2.38
C HIS A 246 -26.58 6.30 1.41
N ALA A 247 -26.52 6.60 0.12
CA ALA A 247 -26.25 5.61 -0.93
C ALA A 247 -24.86 5.90 -1.52
N ASP A 248 -24.04 4.86 -1.64
CA ASP A 248 -22.79 4.91 -2.37
C ASP A 248 -23.06 4.43 -3.79
N GLU A 249 -22.97 5.34 -4.76
CA GLU A 249 -23.18 5.03 -6.18
C GLU A 249 -21.84 4.75 -6.89
N THR A 250 -20.99 3.92 -6.29
CA THR A 250 -19.72 3.54 -6.92
C THR A 250 -19.99 2.66 -8.16
N PRO A 251 -19.64 3.12 -9.38
CA PRO A 251 -19.97 2.39 -10.60
C PRO A 251 -18.97 1.26 -10.88
N HIS A 252 -19.45 0.13 -11.41
CA HIS A 252 -18.65 -0.97 -11.93
C HIS A 252 -19.00 -1.27 -13.39
N LYS A 253 -17.96 -1.48 -14.22
CA LYS A 253 -18.12 -1.82 -15.64
C LYS A 253 -18.51 -3.30 -15.79
N MET A 254 -19.59 -3.55 -16.52
CA MET A 254 -20.04 -4.90 -16.84
C MET A 254 -19.19 -5.51 -17.96
N LEU A 255 -18.79 -6.77 -17.81
CA LEU A 255 -17.93 -7.46 -18.77
C LEU A 255 -18.71 -8.15 -19.91
N GLU A 256 -20.04 -8.32 -19.81
CA GLU A 256 -20.87 -8.93 -20.85
C GLU A 256 -22.26 -8.26 -20.99
N GLY A 257 -22.72 -8.01 -22.23
CA GLY A 257 -24.16 -8.09 -22.57
C GLY A 257 -25.09 -6.87 -22.45
N SER A 258 -24.63 -5.62 -22.36
CA SER A 258 -25.53 -4.44 -22.39
C SER A 258 -24.88 -3.20 -23.00
N ASP A 259 -25.66 -2.41 -23.75
CA ASP A 259 -25.26 -1.09 -24.26
C ASP A 259 -25.08 -0.05 -23.13
N THR A 260 -25.66 -0.27 -21.95
CA THR A 260 -25.44 0.54 -20.75
C THR A 260 -24.29 -0.01 -19.90
N LYS A 261 -23.23 0.80 -19.79
CA LYS A 261 -21.86 0.35 -19.44
C LYS A 261 -21.51 0.36 -17.94
N SER A 262 -22.46 0.56 -17.04
CA SER A 262 -22.18 0.67 -15.60
C SER A 262 -23.35 0.23 -14.72
N TRP A 263 -23.06 -0.60 -13.73
CA TRP A 263 -23.95 -0.91 -12.59
C TRP A 263 -23.44 -0.18 -11.34
N TYR A 264 -24.35 0.05 -10.39
CA TYR A 264 -24.03 0.59 -9.06
C TYR A 264 -24.06 -0.56 -8.04
N LEU A 265 -23.10 -0.59 -7.12
CA LEU A 265 -22.98 -1.58 -6.05
C LEU A 265 -23.95 -1.33 -4.89
#